data_AF-A0A1X7TXA6-F1
#
_entry.id   AF-A0A1X7TXA6-F1
#
_cell.length_a   1.000
_cell.length_b   1.000
_cell.length_c   1.000
_cell.angle_alpha   90.00
_cell.angle_beta   90.00
_cell.angle_gamma   90.00
#
_symmetry.space_group_name_H-M   'P 1'
#
loop_
_entity.id
_entity.type
_entity.pdbx_description
1 polymer ?
#
loop_
_entity_poly.entity_id
_entity_poly.type
_entity_poly.pdbx_seq_one_letter_code
_entity_poly.pdbx_strand_id
1 'polypeptide(L)'
;MLILFSQFLDFLKDQRNKTTGLETVLSLAVGCRVMLRRNIDVTVGLVNGAIGTVMGIYATHISIKLDNIDVPCDIERVTSKFMLSKNLYIHRKQFTLILSYAIIIHKCQGLSLDTATIDLLTDVFGDGMAYVALSRVCTLNGLNLLSFDPLSVEVSSPCINEINCLKSKFR
;
A
#
# COMPACT_ATOMS: atom_id res chain seq x y z
N MET A 1 -33.80 16.14 -0.94
CA MET A 1 -32.56 16.70 -0.36
C MET A 1 -31.74 15.64 0.38
N LEU A 2 -32.33 14.87 1.32
CA LEU A 2 -31.65 13.75 2.00
C LEU A 2 -31.21 12.59 1.07
N ILE A 3 -31.99 12.29 0.03
CA ILE A 3 -31.70 11.19 -0.92
C ILE A 3 -30.46 11.50 -1.79
N LEU A 4 -30.29 12.76 -2.21
CA LEU A 4 -29.09 13.20 -2.96
C LEU A 4 -27.82 13.15 -2.09
N PHE A 5 -27.94 13.34 -0.77
CA PHE A 5 -26.79 13.31 0.14
C PHE A 5 -26.31 11.87 0.40
N SER A 6 -27.23 10.90 0.47
CA SER A 6 -26.85 9.47 0.65
C SER A 6 -26.21 8.90 -0.63
N GLN A 7 -26.79 9.16 -1.80
CA GLN A 7 -26.21 8.74 -3.09
C GLN A 7 -24.82 9.35 -3.33
N PHE A 8 -24.57 10.56 -2.83
CA PHE A 8 -23.28 11.23 -2.94
C PHE A 8 -22.25 10.73 -1.92
N LEU A 9 -22.69 10.33 -0.71
CA LEU A 9 -21.83 9.61 0.25
C LEU A 9 -21.45 8.21 -0.24
N ASP A 10 -22.36 7.54 -0.95
CA ASP A 10 -22.08 6.26 -1.62
C ASP A 10 -21.06 6.41 -2.75
N PHE A 11 -21.12 7.49 -3.54
CA PHE A 11 -20.11 7.83 -4.55
C PHE A 11 -18.69 8.01 -3.97
N LEU A 12 -18.57 8.48 -2.73
CA LEU A 12 -17.27 8.66 -2.05
C LEU A 12 -16.72 7.37 -1.43
N LYS A 13 -17.53 6.29 -1.31
CA LYS A 13 -17.03 4.99 -0.81
C LYS A 13 -15.93 4.42 -1.70
N ASP A 14 -16.02 4.68 -3.01
CA ASP A 14 -15.15 4.07 -4.02
C ASP A 14 -13.91 4.91 -4.39
N GLN A 15 -13.79 6.12 -3.84
CA GLN A 15 -12.73 7.08 -4.20
C GLN A 15 -11.73 7.25 -3.05
N ARG A 16 -10.95 6.18 -2.74
CA ARG A 16 -9.95 6.14 -1.66
C ARG A 16 -8.94 7.30 -1.69
N ASN A 17 -8.51 7.72 -2.89
CA ASN A 17 -7.55 8.83 -3.06
C ASN A 17 -8.14 10.21 -2.76
N LYS A 18 -9.46 10.39 -2.97
CA LYS A 18 -10.17 11.65 -2.65
C LYS A 18 -10.57 11.76 -1.17
N THR A 19 -10.41 10.69 -0.40
CA THR A 19 -10.79 10.59 1.02
C THR A 19 -9.58 10.39 1.95
N THR A 20 -8.40 10.91 1.55
CA THR A 20 -7.15 10.88 2.35
C THR A 20 -6.66 9.47 2.72
N GLY A 21 -7.09 8.45 1.97
CA GLY A 21 -6.67 7.06 2.16
C GLY A 21 -7.28 6.36 3.38
N LEU A 22 -8.37 6.88 3.97
CA LEU A 22 -9.09 6.25 5.07
C LEU A 22 -10.34 5.54 4.58
N GLU A 23 -10.54 4.29 4.97
CA GLU A 23 -11.73 3.54 4.59
C GLU A 23 -12.99 4.07 5.29
N THR A 24 -14.10 4.07 4.55
CA THR A 24 -15.42 4.43 5.09
C THR A 24 -15.88 3.40 6.12
N VAL A 25 -15.60 2.12 5.86
CA VAL A 25 -15.82 1.01 6.78
C VAL A 25 -14.52 0.22 6.83
N LEU A 26 -13.96 0.02 8.02
CA LEU A 26 -12.75 -0.75 8.23
C LEU A 26 -13.12 -2.03 8.98
N SER A 27 -13.13 -3.15 8.25
CA SER A 27 -13.45 -4.47 8.81
C SER A 27 -12.16 -5.18 9.20
N LEU A 28 -11.99 -5.47 10.49
CA LEU A 28 -10.79 -6.10 11.04
C LEU A 28 -11.16 -7.25 11.97
N ALA A 29 -10.23 -8.18 12.11
CA ALA A 29 -10.27 -9.26 13.08
C ALA A 29 -8.89 -9.42 13.71
N VAL A 30 -8.83 -9.93 14.93
CA VAL A 30 -7.55 -10.29 15.56
C VAL A 30 -6.82 -11.31 14.67
N GLY A 31 -5.53 -11.10 14.47
CA GLY A 31 -4.68 -11.91 13.58
C GLY A 31 -4.60 -11.42 12.14
N CYS A 32 -5.39 -10.43 11.72
CA CYS A 32 -5.30 -9.94 10.34
C CYS A 32 -4.07 -9.07 10.09
N ARG A 33 -3.58 -9.10 8.84
CA ARG A 33 -2.50 -8.23 8.36
C ARG A 33 -3.04 -6.84 8.04
N VAL A 34 -2.40 -5.81 8.59
CA VAL A 34 -2.77 -4.41 8.39
C VAL A 34 -1.57 -3.55 8.04
N MET A 35 -1.79 -2.51 7.24
CA MET A 35 -0.79 -1.51 6.88
C MET A 35 -1.21 -0.13 7.38
N LEU A 36 -0.25 0.59 7.94
CA LEU A 36 -0.41 1.98 8.34
C LEU A 36 -0.47 2.91 7.13
N ARG A 37 -1.42 3.85 7.11
CA ARG A 37 -1.65 4.78 5.99
C ARG A 37 -1.10 6.18 6.22
N ARG A 38 -0.53 6.46 7.39
CA ARG A 38 0.04 7.75 7.76
C ARG A 38 1.26 7.61 8.64
N ASN A 39 2.11 8.61 8.61
CA ASN A 39 3.17 8.76 9.60
C ASN A 39 2.52 9.20 10.91
N ILE A 40 2.70 8.40 11.96
CA ILE A 40 2.32 8.74 13.33
C ILE A 40 3.57 9.22 14.07
N ASP A 41 4.61 8.38 14.07
CA ASP A 41 5.90 8.68 14.67
C ASP A 41 7.02 8.07 13.83
N VAL A 42 7.75 8.92 13.11
CA VAL A 42 8.84 8.49 12.24
C VAL A 42 10.04 7.99 13.06
N THR A 43 10.23 8.48 14.28
CA THR A 43 11.40 8.12 15.11
C THR A 43 11.32 6.69 15.62
N VAL A 44 10.11 6.20 15.87
CA VAL A 44 9.83 4.84 16.34
C VAL A 44 9.52 3.89 15.17
N GLY A 45 9.42 4.39 13.93
CA GLY A 45 9.12 3.57 12.74
C GLY A 45 7.63 3.40 12.44
N LEU A 46 6.75 4.16 13.08
CA LEU A 46 5.31 4.24 12.78
C LEU A 46 5.08 5.11 11.53
N VAL A 47 5.49 4.59 10.38
CA VAL A 47 5.46 5.28 9.08
C VAL A 47 4.40 4.70 8.15
N ASN A 48 3.94 5.52 7.20
CA ASN A 48 3.05 5.08 6.14
C ASN A 48 3.68 3.94 5.33
N GLY A 49 2.98 2.81 5.25
CA GLY A 49 3.47 1.59 4.63
C GLY A 49 3.96 0.53 5.62
N ALA A 50 4.15 0.88 6.90
CA ALA A 50 4.49 -0.12 7.91
C ALA A 50 3.38 -1.17 8.02
N ILE A 51 3.75 -2.44 7.93
CA ILE A 51 2.82 -3.58 7.98
C ILE A 51 2.99 -4.29 9.31
N GLY A 52 1.88 -4.81 9.82
CA GLY A 52 1.85 -5.59 11.06
C GLY A 52 0.62 -6.46 11.17
N THR A 53 0.47 -7.05 12.34
CA THR A 53 -0.62 -7.97 12.68
C THR A 53 -1.45 -7.40 13.82
N VAL A 54 -2.77 -7.44 13.68
CA VAL A 54 -3.69 -7.00 14.74
C VAL A 54 -3.64 -7.97 15.92
N MET A 55 -3.28 -7.45 17.09
CA MET A 55 -3.20 -8.21 18.35
C MET A 55 -4.48 -8.10 19.17
N GLY A 56 -5.15 -6.94 19.11
CA GLY A 56 -6.37 -6.69 19.87
C GLY A 56 -7.17 -5.51 19.31
N ILE A 57 -8.49 -5.58 19.42
CA ILE A 57 -9.41 -4.54 18.96
C ILE A 57 -10.20 -4.03 20.15
N TYR A 58 -10.05 -2.74 20.45
CA TYR A 58 -10.72 -2.08 21.55
C TYR A 58 -11.57 -0.90 21.03
N ALA A 59 -12.43 -0.36 21.88
CA ALA A 59 -13.32 0.73 21.49
C ALA A 59 -12.54 2.02 21.10
N THR A 60 -11.42 2.28 21.79
CA THR A 60 -10.62 3.50 21.63
C THR A 60 -9.40 3.34 20.73
N HIS A 61 -8.79 2.15 20.72
CA HIS A 61 -7.54 1.85 20.02
C HIS A 61 -7.52 0.44 19.44
N ILE A 62 -6.60 0.21 18.50
CA ILE A 62 -6.29 -1.12 17.97
C ILE A 62 -4.82 -1.40 18.28
N SER A 63 -4.56 -2.51 18.96
CA SER A 63 -3.19 -2.93 19.26
C SER A 63 -2.65 -3.73 18.09
N ILE A 64 -1.50 -3.31 17.55
CA ILE A 64 -0.83 -3.95 16.42
C ILE A 64 0.61 -4.29 16.78
N LYS A 65 1.10 -5.43 16.30
CA LYS A 65 2.52 -5.75 16.27
C LYS A 65 3.04 -5.49 14.87
N LEU A 66 3.85 -4.45 14.69
CA LEU A 66 4.47 -4.16 13.39
C LEU A 66 5.65 -5.10 13.13
N ASP A 67 5.91 -5.42 11.87
CA ASP A 67 7.00 -6.32 11.50
C ASP A 67 8.38 -5.72 11.81
N ASN A 68 8.47 -4.40 11.78
CA ASN A 68 9.72 -3.65 12.01
C ASN A 68 9.90 -3.19 13.47
N ILE A 69 8.95 -3.51 14.37
CA ILE A 69 8.96 -3.06 15.77
C ILE A 69 8.60 -4.24 16.67
N ASP A 70 9.49 -4.61 17.58
CA ASP A 70 9.26 -5.77 18.46
C ASP A 70 8.12 -5.55 19.46
N VAL A 71 7.94 -4.30 19.91
CA VAL A 71 6.95 -3.92 20.91
C VAL A 71 5.61 -3.59 20.23
N PRO A 72 4.48 -4.19 20.66
CA PRO A 72 3.16 -3.82 20.17
C PRO A 72 2.86 -2.33 20.40
N CYS A 73 2.20 -1.72 19.43
CA CYS A 73 1.81 -0.31 19.44
C CYS A 73 0.30 -0.18 19.35
N ASP A 74 -0.24 0.79 20.08
CA ASP A 74 -1.67 1.09 20.05
C ASP A 74 -1.95 2.23 19.06
N ILE A 75 -2.82 1.94 18.09
CA ILE A 75 -3.23 2.89 17.06
C ILE A 75 -4.58 3.48 17.40
N GLU A 76 -4.62 4.79 17.56
CA GLU A 76 -5.85 5.54 17.83
C GLU A 76 -6.51 6.07 16.55
N ARG A 77 -7.76 6.54 16.70
CA ARG A 77 -8.50 7.18 15.60
C ARG A 77 -7.99 8.60 15.36
N VAL A 78 -7.64 8.90 14.11
CA VAL A 78 -7.21 10.23 13.69
C VAL A 78 -8.33 10.95 12.93
N THR A 79 -8.54 12.22 13.23
CA THR A 79 -9.47 13.08 12.47
C THR A 79 -8.76 13.67 11.25
N SER A 80 -9.38 13.52 10.08
CA SER A 80 -8.84 13.97 8.80
C SER A 80 -9.80 14.94 8.15
N LYS A 81 -9.28 16.07 7.66
CA LYS A 81 -10.04 17.06 6.91
C LYS A 81 -9.75 16.90 5.42
N PHE A 82 -10.79 16.87 4.59
CA PHE A 82 -10.64 16.87 3.14
C PHE A 82 -11.68 17.76 2.46
N MET A 83 -11.29 18.36 1.33
CA MET A 83 -12.14 19.26 0.57
C MET A 83 -12.93 18.46 -0.47
N LEU A 84 -14.25 18.58 -0.42
CA LEU A 84 -15.15 17.86 -1.31
C LEU A 84 -15.46 18.66 -2.59
N SER A 85 -15.65 19.97 -2.43
CA SER A 85 -15.90 20.94 -3.50
C SER A 85 -15.41 22.32 -3.05
N LYS A 86 -15.44 23.33 -3.94
CA LYS A 86 -14.99 24.69 -3.60
C LYS A 86 -15.65 25.16 -2.29
N ASN A 87 -14.82 25.41 -1.28
CA ASN A 87 -15.19 25.84 0.08
C ASN A 87 -16.03 24.85 0.92
N LEU A 88 -16.18 23.58 0.51
CA LEU A 88 -16.84 22.55 1.31
C LEU A 88 -15.82 21.54 1.85
N TYR A 89 -15.74 21.43 3.18
CA TYR A 89 -14.84 20.51 3.87
C TYR A 89 -15.59 19.46 4.67
N ILE A 90 -15.07 18.24 4.67
CA ILE A 90 -15.58 17.12 5.46
C ILE A 90 -14.49 16.68 6.44
N HIS A 91 -14.91 16.30 7.64
CA HIS A 91 -14.07 15.72 8.66
C HIS A 91 -14.43 14.24 8.85
N ARG A 92 -13.41 13.36 8.90
CA ARG A 92 -13.57 11.93 9.16
C ARG A 92 -12.63 11.49 10.27
N LYS A 93 -13.16 10.88 11.33
CA LYS A 93 -12.39 10.28 12.42
C LYS A 93 -12.33 8.77 12.25
N GLN A 94 -11.15 8.23 11.96
CA GLN A 94 -10.97 6.80 11.66
C GLN A 94 -9.55 6.33 12.03
N PHE A 95 -9.38 5.03 12.27
CA PHE A 95 -8.06 4.41 12.38
C PHE A 95 -7.28 4.53 11.07
N THR A 96 -5.99 4.81 11.14
CA THR A 96 -5.10 4.97 9.98
C THR A 96 -4.61 3.63 9.43
N LEU A 97 -5.48 2.62 9.39
CA LEU A 97 -5.14 1.25 9.00
C LEU A 97 -5.95 0.80 7.77
N ILE A 98 -5.36 -0.09 6.97
CA ILE A 98 -6.03 -0.87 5.92
C ILE A 98 -5.63 -2.33 6.04
N LEU A 99 -6.47 -3.26 5.57
CA LEU A 99 -6.06 -4.64 5.39
C LEU A 99 -4.91 -4.73 4.37
N SER A 100 -3.91 -5.58 4.64
CA SER A 100 -2.67 -5.64 3.87
C SER A 100 -2.18 -7.07 3.65
N TYR A 101 -3.03 -7.89 3.02
CA TYR A 101 -2.63 -9.21 2.50
C TYR A 101 -1.97 -9.14 1.13
N ALA A 102 -2.24 -8.07 0.37
CA ALA A 102 -1.64 -7.80 -0.92
C ALA A 102 -1.16 -6.35 -0.94
N ILE A 103 -0.02 -6.12 -1.58
CA ILE A 103 0.58 -4.81 -1.76
C ILE A 103 0.91 -4.62 -3.23
N ILE A 104 0.73 -3.39 -3.73
CA ILE A 104 1.09 -3.06 -5.11
C ILE A 104 2.62 -3.02 -5.24
N ILE A 105 3.13 -3.34 -6.43
CA ILE A 105 4.56 -3.40 -6.73
C ILE A 105 5.30 -2.11 -6.33
N HIS A 106 4.72 -0.94 -6.60
CA HIS A 106 5.31 0.35 -6.20
C HIS A 106 5.53 0.50 -4.68
N LYS A 107 4.70 -0.16 -3.86
CA LYS A 107 4.83 -0.15 -2.40
C LYS A 107 5.81 -1.21 -1.89
N CYS A 108 6.15 -2.19 -2.72
CA CYS A 108 7.20 -3.16 -2.42
C CYS A 108 8.60 -2.65 -2.76
N GLN A 109 8.73 -1.51 -3.45
CA GLN A 109 10.03 -1.01 -3.88
C GLN A 109 10.95 -0.76 -2.66
N GLY A 110 12.11 -1.40 -2.66
CA GLY A 110 13.07 -1.34 -1.54
C GLY A 110 12.83 -2.38 -0.43
N LEU A 111 11.74 -3.15 -0.47
CA LEU A 111 11.54 -4.28 0.43
C LEU A 111 12.39 -5.48 -0.02
N SER A 112 12.75 -6.33 0.94
CA SER A 112 13.28 -7.68 0.74
C SER A 112 12.30 -8.67 1.35
N LEU A 113 11.82 -9.62 0.56
CA LEU A 113 10.78 -10.58 0.94
C LEU A 113 11.35 -11.99 0.84
N ASP A 114 11.11 -12.82 1.86
CA ASP A 114 11.52 -14.22 1.83
C ASP A 114 10.64 -15.04 0.88
N THR A 115 9.33 -14.77 0.88
CA THR A 115 8.34 -15.42 0.02
C THR A 115 7.30 -14.42 -0.49
N ALA A 116 6.90 -14.51 -1.75
CA ALA A 116 5.81 -13.72 -2.30
C ALA A 116 5.07 -14.46 -3.43
N THR A 117 3.75 -14.28 -3.48
CA THR A 117 2.96 -14.59 -4.67
C THR A 117 2.74 -13.31 -5.47
N ILE A 118 3.21 -13.29 -6.71
CA ILE A 118 3.17 -12.12 -7.60
C ILE A 118 2.24 -12.45 -8.77
N ASP A 119 1.21 -11.63 -8.94
CA ASP A 119 0.32 -11.70 -10.10
C ASP A 119 0.83 -10.72 -11.16
N LEU A 120 1.26 -11.26 -12.31
CA LEU A 120 1.82 -10.50 -13.44
C LEU A 120 0.86 -10.48 -14.63
N LEU A 121 -0.44 -10.31 -14.34
CA LEU A 121 -1.46 -10.13 -15.37
C LEU A 121 -1.05 -9.01 -16.34
N THR A 122 -1.43 -9.15 -17.62
CA THR A 122 -0.93 -8.40 -18.80
C THR A 122 -1.00 -6.87 -18.75
N ASP A 123 -1.60 -6.31 -17.70
CA ASP A 123 -1.74 -4.88 -17.44
C ASP A 123 -0.75 -4.41 -16.35
N VAL A 124 0.46 -4.98 -16.31
CA VAL A 124 1.51 -4.51 -15.40
C VAL A 124 1.87 -3.07 -15.78
N PHE A 125 1.38 -2.12 -14.98
CA PHE A 125 1.49 -0.68 -15.19
C PHE A 125 2.95 -0.18 -15.19
N GLY A 126 3.66 -0.33 -16.32
CA GLY A 126 4.88 0.42 -16.66
C GLY A 126 6.17 -0.41 -16.80
N ASP A 127 7.03 0.05 -17.70
CA ASP A 127 8.35 -0.52 -17.99
C ASP A 127 9.15 -0.82 -16.71
N GLY A 128 9.68 -2.03 -16.59
CA GLY A 128 10.52 -2.46 -15.48
C GLY A 128 9.77 -2.83 -14.19
N MET A 129 8.44 -2.70 -14.12
CA MET A 129 7.68 -3.04 -12.90
C MET A 129 7.68 -4.53 -12.59
N ALA A 130 7.61 -5.39 -13.61
CA ALA A 130 7.77 -6.83 -13.43
C ALA A 130 9.13 -7.15 -12.79
N TYR A 131 10.21 -6.50 -13.26
CA TYR A 131 11.55 -6.65 -12.66
C TYR A 131 11.60 -6.14 -11.21
N VAL A 132 10.99 -4.99 -10.91
CA VAL A 132 10.93 -4.48 -9.54
C VAL A 132 10.26 -5.50 -8.62
N ALA A 133 9.13 -6.08 -9.03
CA ALA A 133 8.40 -7.09 -8.24
C ALA A 133 9.24 -8.35 -8.01
N LEU A 134 9.78 -8.93 -9.09
CA LEU A 134 10.58 -10.15 -9.06
C LEU A 134 11.84 -9.98 -8.19
N SER A 135 12.52 -8.83 -8.31
CA SER A 135 13.74 -8.53 -7.55
C SER A 135 13.50 -8.30 -6.05
N ARG A 136 12.25 -8.29 -5.56
CA ARG A 136 11.98 -8.20 -4.11
C ARG A 136 12.14 -9.54 -3.40
N VAL A 137 12.01 -10.66 -4.11
CA VAL A 137 12.08 -11.99 -3.50
C VAL A 137 13.51 -12.49 -3.51
N CYS A 138 14.03 -12.83 -2.33
CA CYS A 138 15.45 -13.16 -2.16
C CYS A 138 15.85 -14.52 -2.77
N THR A 139 14.89 -15.43 -2.93
CA THR A 139 15.15 -16.79 -3.43
C THR A 139 14.10 -17.21 -4.45
N LEU A 140 14.51 -18.03 -5.42
CA LEU A 140 13.58 -18.55 -6.43
C LEU A 140 12.50 -19.46 -5.79
N ASN A 141 12.85 -20.22 -4.75
CA ASN A 141 11.91 -21.08 -4.03
C ASN A 141 10.82 -20.28 -3.30
N GLY A 142 11.10 -19.05 -2.91
CA GLY A 142 10.12 -18.16 -2.29
C GLY A 142 9.23 -17.44 -3.30
N LEU A 143 9.50 -17.54 -4.60
CA LEU A 143 8.77 -16.85 -5.64
C LEU A 143 7.67 -17.74 -6.22
N ASN A 144 6.42 -17.29 -6.12
CA ASN A 144 5.29 -17.91 -6.80
C ASN A 144 4.68 -16.91 -7.79
N LEU A 145 4.50 -17.32 -9.04
CA LEU A 145 3.96 -16.46 -10.09
C LEU A 145 2.56 -16.90 -10.48
N LEU A 146 1.63 -15.94 -10.53
CA LEU A 146 0.31 -16.10 -11.10
C LEU A 146 0.25 -15.36 -12.44
N SER A 147 -0.47 -15.95 -13.40
CA SER A 147 -0.82 -15.30 -14.67
C SER A 147 0.38 -14.75 -15.46
N PHE A 148 1.55 -15.41 -15.39
CA PHE A 148 2.77 -14.91 -16.03
C PHE A 148 2.64 -14.89 -17.56
N ASP A 149 2.84 -13.71 -18.14
CA ASP A 149 3.00 -13.49 -19.56
C ASP A 149 4.41 -12.94 -19.83
N PRO A 150 5.25 -13.60 -20.66
CA PRO A 150 6.56 -13.07 -21.05
C PRO A 150 6.51 -11.64 -21.62
N LEU A 151 5.38 -11.24 -22.23
CA LEU A 151 5.19 -9.89 -22.74
C LEU A 151 5.07 -8.84 -21.64
N SER A 152 4.76 -9.24 -20.40
CA SER A 152 4.69 -8.30 -19.26
C SER A 152 6.09 -7.83 -18.79
N VAL A 153 7.16 -8.41 -19.31
CA VAL A 153 8.54 -8.07 -18.95
C VAL A 153 9.09 -7.04 -19.94
N GLU A 154 8.67 -5.80 -19.75
CA GLU A 154 9.04 -4.69 -20.62
C GLU A 154 10.16 -3.81 -20.04
N VAL A 155 10.89 -3.15 -20.92
CA VAL A 155 11.96 -2.22 -20.57
C VAL A 155 11.92 -1.02 -21.51
N SER A 156 12.14 0.17 -20.95
CA SER A 156 12.12 1.39 -21.74
C SER A 156 13.33 1.48 -22.67
N SER A 157 13.07 1.82 -23.93
CA SER A 157 14.14 2.03 -24.93
C SER A 157 15.16 3.10 -24.50
N PRO A 158 14.76 4.24 -23.89
CA PRO A 158 15.72 5.22 -23.37
C PRO A 158 16.67 4.66 -22.31
N CYS A 159 16.19 3.79 -21.39
CA CYS A 159 17.05 3.16 -20.39
C CYS A 159 18.08 2.23 -21.03
N ILE A 160 17.70 1.46 -22.04
CA ILE A 160 18.64 0.60 -22.77
C ILE A 160 19.73 1.44 -23.43
N ASN A 161 19.35 2.53 -24.11
CA ASN A 161 20.28 3.41 -24.79
C ASN A 161 21.29 4.04 -23.82
N GLU A 162 20.81 4.51 -22.67
CA GLU A 162 21.68 5.11 -21.64
C GLU A 162 22.62 4.06 -21.02
N ILE A 163 22.13 2.86 -20.69
CA ILE A 163 22.98 1.77 -20.19
C ILE A 163 24.08 1.42 -21.19
N ASN A 164 23.76 1.38 -22.48
CA ASN A 164 24.75 1.09 -23.52
C ASN A 164 25.77 2.23 -23.69
N CYS A 165 25.33 3.49 -23.58
CA CYS A 165 26.21 4.67 -23.55
C CYS A 165 27.18 4.64 -22.37
N LEU A 166 26.71 4.29 -21.17
CA LEU A 166 27.56 4.18 -19.98
C LEU A 166 28.56 3.03 -20.10
N LYS A 167 28.13 1.88 -20.65
CA LYS A 167 29.02 0.74 -20.89
C LYS A 167 30.17 1.06 -21.84
N SER A 168 30.01 1.96 -22.81
CA SER A 168 31.09 2.33 -23.74
C SER A 168 32.06 3.38 -23.18
N LYS A 169 31.64 4.16 -22.18
CA LYS A 169 32.49 5.17 -21.51
C LYS A 169 33.35 4.61 -20.39
N PHE A 170 32.90 3.55 -19.72
CA PHE A 170 33.50 3.03 -18.49
C PHE A 170 33.93 1.56 -18.55
N ARG A 171 33.91 0.94 -19.73
CA ARG A 171 34.66 -0.31 -20.03
C ARG A 171 35.87 0.02 -20.87
#